data_AF-A0A0F9IIG4-F1
#
_entry.id   AF-A0A0F9IIG4-F1
#
_cell.length_a   1.000
_cell.length_b   1.000
_cell.length_c   1.000
_cell.angle_alpha   90.00
_cell.angle_beta   90.00
_cell.angle_gamma   90.00
#
_symmetry.space_group_name_H-M   'P 1'
#
loop_
_entity.id
_entity.type
_entity.pdbx_description
1 polymer ?
#
loop_
_entity_poly.entity_id
_entity_poly.type
_entity_poly.pdbx_seq_one_letter_code
_entity_poly.pdbx_strand_id
1 'polypeptide(L)' 'MDNSDNKTVRGNGGELHQQSGGDVPEMTTAQGIPVSDDQNTLRTGPRGPALLEDFAMREKIFHFDHE' A
#
# COMPACT_ATOMS: atom_id res chain seq x y z
N MET A 1 4.06 -25.38 9.76
CA MET A 1 4.08 -24.41 8.65
C MET A 1 3.47 -23.16 9.24
N ASP A 2 4.31 -22.27 9.72
CA ASP A 2 3.90 -21.03 10.37
C ASP A 2 3.31 -20.12 9.29
N ASN A 3 1.99 -19.96 9.30
CA ASN A 3 1.34 -18.99 8.45
C ASN A 3 1.61 -17.65 9.10
N SER A 4 2.70 -16.98 8.68
CA SER A 4 2.97 -15.60 9.05
C SER A 4 1.84 -14.76 8.46
N ASP A 5 0.72 -14.73 9.18
CA ASP A 5 -0.53 -14.10 8.78
C ASP A 5 -0.25 -12.62 8.57
N ASN A 6 -0.08 -12.27 7.30
CA ASN A 6 -0.05 -10.91 6.81
C ASN A 6 -1.29 -10.21 7.37
N LYS A 7 -1.08 -9.30 8.34
CA LYS A 7 -2.17 -8.78 9.16
C LYS A 7 -3.02 -7.86 8.30
N THR A 8 -4.21 -8.33 7.94
CA THR A 8 -5.20 -7.51 7.26
C THR A 8 -5.98 -6.70 8.28
N VAL A 9 -5.75 -5.38 8.28
CA VAL A 9 -6.47 -4.43 9.14
C VAL A 9 -7.62 -3.84 8.36
N ARG A 10 -8.82 -3.82 8.93
CA ARG A 10 -9.97 -3.18 8.30
C ARG A 10 -9.97 -1.68 8.59
N GLY A 11 -9.92 -0.86 7.55
CA GLY A 11 -9.99 0.60 7.64
C GLY A 11 -11.41 1.13 7.84
N ASN A 12 -11.50 2.44 8.10
CA ASN A 12 -12.76 3.12 8.45
C ASN A 12 -13.78 3.14 7.31
N GLY A 13 -13.33 3.08 6.05
CA GLY A 13 -14.20 3.01 4.88
C GLY A 13 -14.60 1.58 4.49
N GLY A 14 -14.21 0.58 5.28
CA GLY A 14 -14.44 -0.83 5.01
C GLY A 14 -13.39 -1.48 4.11
N GLU A 15 -12.36 -0.74 3.70
CA GLU A 15 -11.19 -1.23 2.99
C GLU A 15 -10.34 -2.19 3.85
N LEU A 16 -9.58 -3.05 3.18
CA LEU A 16 -8.61 -3.95 3.83
C LEU A 16 -7.22 -3.39 3.58
N HIS A 17 -6.48 -3.14 4.64
CA HIS A 17 -5.08 -2.72 4.61
C HIS A 17 -4.22 -3.93 4.89
N GLN A 18 -3.29 -4.22 3.99
CA GLN A 18 -2.36 -5.31 4.15
C GLN A 18 -1.05 -4.77 4.71
N GLN A 19 -0.69 -5.15 5.94
CA GLN A 19 0.55 -4.70 6.58
C GLN A 19 1.59 -5.82 6.59
N SER A 20 2.82 -5.50 6.18
CA SER A 20 3.97 -6.39 6.34
C SER A 20 4.12 -6.82 7.81
N GLY A 21 4.48 -8.08 8.03
CA GLY A 21 4.61 -8.63 9.38
C GLY A 21 5.36 -9.96 9.41
N GLY A 22 5.85 -10.33 10.59
CA GLY A 22 6.65 -11.55 10.77
C GLY A 22 7.97 -11.47 10.00
N ASP A 23 8.31 -12.54 9.29
CA ASP A 23 9.53 -12.65 8.48
C ASP A 23 9.37 -12.07 7.06
N VAL A 24 8.26 -11.39 6.76
CA VAL A 24 8.01 -10.78 5.45
C VAL A 24 8.76 -9.44 5.35
N PRO A 25 9.64 -9.25 4.35
CA PRO A 25 10.32 -7.98 4.14
C PRO A 25 9.33 -6.82 3.97
N GLU A 26 9.68 -5.67 4.52
CA GLU A 26 8.89 -4.46 4.37
C GLU A 26 8.91 -4.00 2.91
N MET A 27 7.74 -3.66 2.38
CA MET A 27 7.63 -3.13 1.04
C MET A 27 8.18 -1.71 1.01
N THR A 28 8.96 -1.38 -0.02
CA THR A 28 9.54 -0.06 -0.17
C THR A 28 9.35 0.49 -1.58
N THR A 29 9.43 1.80 -1.72
CA THR A 29 9.63 2.45 -3.03
C THR A 29 11.00 2.11 -3.62
N ALA A 30 11.25 2.52 -4.86
CA ALA A 30 12.52 2.32 -5.55
C ALA A 30 13.71 2.99 -4.82
N GLN A 31 13.46 4.02 -4.01
CA GLN A 31 14.45 4.72 -3.20
C GLN A 31 14.54 4.17 -1.77
N GLY A 32 13.86 3.06 -1.47
CA GLY A 32 13.90 2.40 -0.17
C GLY A 32 13.02 3.04 0.90
N ILE A 33 12.03 3.88 0.53
CA ILE A 33 11.09 4.46 1.48
C ILE A 33 10.04 3.39 1.83
N PRO A 34 9.82 3.04 3.12
CA PRO A 34 8.79 2.08 3.50
C PRO A 34 7.39 2.49 3.02
N VAL A 35 6.64 1.53 2.50
CA VAL A 35 5.25 1.69 2.04
C VAL A 35 4.36 0.90 2.98
N SER A 36 3.48 1.61 3.70
CA SER A 36 2.58 0.99 4.68
C SER A 36 1.43 0.22 4.06
N ASP A 37 0.94 0.67 2.90
CA ASP A 37 -0.13 0.03 2.13
C ASP A 37 0.03 0.38 0.64
N ASP A 38 0.16 -0.63 -0.20
CA ASP A 38 0.33 -0.53 -1.66
C ASP A 38 -0.89 -1.09 -2.42
N GLN A 39 -1.94 -1.47 -1.70
CA GLN A 39 -3.19 -2.02 -2.24
C GLN A 39 -4.33 -1.00 -2.22
N ASN A 40 -4.17 0.12 -1.50
CA ASN A 40 -5.14 1.20 -1.44
C ASN A 40 -4.50 2.57 -1.74
N THR A 41 -5.20 3.39 -2.53
CA THR A 41 -4.79 4.76 -2.84
C THR A 41 -5.15 5.72 -1.72
N LEU A 42 -4.30 6.73 -1.47
CA LEU A 42 -4.64 7.86 -0.63
C LEU A 42 -5.73 8.73 -1.28
N ARG A 43 -6.82 8.96 -0.54
CA ARG A 43 -8.03 9.64 -1.03
C ARG A 43 -8.55 10.65 -0.02
N THR A 44 -9.30 11.64 -0.49
CA THR A 44 -10.07 12.54 0.39
C THR A 44 -11.34 11.84 0.91
N GLY A 45 -11.20 11.17 2.05
CA GLY A 45 -12.26 10.37 2.64
C GLY A 45 -12.54 9.05 1.89
N PRO A 46 -13.40 8.17 2.45
CA PRO A 46 -13.55 6.79 1.98
C PRO A 46 -13.98 6.61 0.52
N ARG A 47 -14.73 7.57 -0.03
CA ARG A 47 -15.27 7.54 -1.40
C ARG A 47 -14.90 8.78 -2.22
N GLY A 48 -13.95 9.58 -1.76
CA GLY A 48 -13.52 10.75 -2.50
C GLY A 48 -12.46 10.43 -3.56
N PRO A 49 -12.07 11.43 -4.35
CA PRO A 49 -11.01 11.31 -5.34
C PRO A 49 -9.65 10.95 -4.71
N ALA A 50 -8.80 10.32 -5.52
CA ALA A 50 -7.39 10.10 -5.20
C ALA A 50 -6.64 11.43 -5.12
N LEU A 51 -5.70 11.52 -4.18
CA LEU A 51 -4.86 12.70 -4.00
C LEU A 51 -3.59 12.58 -4.85
N LEU A 52 -3.19 13.69 -5.48
CA LEU A 52 -1.95 13.74 -6.28
C LEU A 52 -0.69 13.56 -5.42
N GLU A 53 -0.79 13.84 -4.11
CA GLU A 53 0.31 13.67 -3.16
C GLU A 53 0.67 12.20 -2.88
N ASP A 54 -0.17 11.24 -3.32
CA ASP A 54 0.15 9.82 -3.26
C ASP A 54 1.31 9.48 -4.22
N PHE A 55 2.54 9.60 -3.72
CA PHE A 55 3.73 9.37 -4.53
C PHE A 55 4.02 7.89 -4.75
N ALA A 56 3.69 7.02 -3.79
CA ALA A 56 3.90 5.58 -3.91
C ALA A 56 3.04 4.98 -5.02
N MET A 57 1.75 5.35 -5.08
CA MET A 57 0.86 4.94 -6.17
C MET A 57 1.38 5.42 -7.54
N ARG A 58 1.77 6.70 -7.63
CA ARG A 58 2.26 7.27 -8.89
C ARG A 58 3.54 6.60 -9.37
N GLU A 59 4.48 6.34 -8.47
CA GLU A 59 5.72 5.65 -8.82
C GLU A 59 5.45 4.24 -9.34
N LYS A 60 4.60 3.47 -8.67
CA LYS A 60 4.24 2.11 -9.07
C LYS A 60 3.59 2.05 -10.45
N ILE A 61 2.61 2.91 -10.72
CA ILE A 61 1.96 2.97 -12.04
C ILE A 61 2.95 3.44 -13.10
N PHE A 62 3.77 4.45 -12.80
CA PHE A 62 4.78 4.92 -13.74
C PHE A 62 5.78 3.81 -14.11
N HIS A 63 6.24 3.04 -13.12
CA HIS A 63 7.12 1.89 -13.38
C HIS A 63 6.43 0.85 -14.26
N PHE A 64 5.19 0.47 -13.93
CA PHE A 64 4.40 -0.50 -14.69
C PHE A 64 4.16 -0.07 -16.14
N ASP A 65 3.79 1.20 -16.36
CA ASP A 65 3.54 1.75 -17.70
C ASP A 65 4.80 1.75 -18.59
N HIS A 66 6.00 1.52 -18.01
CA HIS A 66 7.29 1.52 -18.70
C HIS A 66 8.07 0.20 -18.56
N GLU A 67 7.40 -0.92 -18.27
CA GLU A 67 8.03 -2.25 -18.21
C GLU A 67 8.55 -2.79 -19.56
#